data_AF-A0A4Y9Y5I3-F1
#
_entry.id   AF-A0A4Y9Y5I3-F1
#
_cell.length_a   1.000
_cell.length_b   1.000
_cell.length_c   1.000
_cell.angle_alpha   90.00
_cell.angle_beta   90.00
_cell.angle_gamma   90.00
#
_symmetry.space_group_name_H-M   'P 1'
#
loop_
_entity.id
_entity.type
_entity.pdbx_description
1 polymer ?
#
loop_
_entity_poly.entity_id
_entity_poly.type
_entity_poly.pdbx_seq_one_letter_code
_entity_poly.pdbx_strand_id
1 'polypeptide(L)'
;MASTSAETSHPVVFTTQTAYPLPSQKFMIPTSWKRYQLSQLVNKALSLPKPLPFDFLVRGEILRGTLAEWCAEKGIGEEETLEIEYFESVMPPQKMSTLPHEDWVSSVSCQLPGYLFTASYDGTIRTFDYSQKLLHSAAIHTAPTTSICLVPSSSSSKHFIASASHDLTARLTTLSLPSDSSKPVESQTVTSLHLHTAPLASISANASGSHLLTASWDGLIGVWDTSIPASDEVPADEPAERKKRRRGPRARLAGRVDARGRGDAGGPPEPARRAERRPGRVGVDEEGQVGGRPGQVWERAIVDEVVDPER
;
A
#
# COMPACT_ATOMS: atom_id res chain seq x y z
N MET A 1 66.88 -15.90 -8.32
CA MET A 1 66.39 -15.79 -9.71
C MET A 1 64.92 -15.42 -9.64
N ALA A 2 64.59 -14.13 -9.64
CA ALA A 2 63.21 -13.67 -9.67
C ALA A 2 62.77 -13.66 -11.14
N SER A 3 61.86 -14.55 -11.53
CA SER A 3 61.25 -14.54 -12.85
C SER A 3 60.29 -13.35 -12.93
N THR A 4 60.72 -12.29 -13.61
CA THR A 4 59.85 -11.18 -13.99
C THR A 4 58.90 -11.68 -15.08
N SER A 5 57.71 -12.11 -14.69
CA SER A 5 56.61 -12.37 -15.63
C SER A 5 56.32 -11.05 -16.36
N ALA A 6 56.46 -11.04 -17.68
CA ALA A 6 56.11 -9.87 -18.49
C ALA A 6 54.62 -9.56 -18.28
N GLU A 7 54.31 -8.38 -17.75
CA GLU A 7 52.93 -7.93 -17.62
C GLU A 7 52.38 -7.69 -19.03
N THR A 8 51.50 -8.58 -19.51
CA THR A 8 50.79 -8.37 -20.76
C THR A 8 49.87 -7.17 -20.58
N SER A 9 49.90 -6.24 -21.53
CA SER A 9 49.05 -5.05 -21.53
C SER A 9 48.12 -5.08 -22.73
N HIS A 10 46.87 -4.67 -22.56
CA HIS A 10 45.88 -4.59 -23.62
C HIS A 10 45.51 -3.13 -23.89
N PRO A 11 45.30 -2.74 -25.17
CA PRO A 11 44.79 -1.44 -25.51
C PRO A 11 43.29 -1.35 -25.20
N VAL A 12 42.90 -0.38 -24.38
CA VAL A 12 41.53 -0.17 -23.91
C VAL A 12 41.09 1.25 -24.26
N VAL A 13 39.84 1.40 -24.72
CA VAL A 13 39.17 2.69 -24.84
C VAL A 13 38.07 2.76 -23.79
N PHE A 14 38.13 3.79 -22.96
CA PHE A 14 37.07 4.04 -21.99
C PHE A 14 35.95 4.85 -22.63
N THR A 15 34.73 4.38 -22.46
CA THR A 15 33.51 5.09 -22.81
C THR A 15 32.67 5.30 -21.55
N THR A 16 31.84 6.33 -21.53
CA THR A 16 30.93 6.54 -20.39
C THR A 16 29.66 7.23 -20.86
N GLN A 17 28.57 6.91 -20.18
CA GLN A 17 27.30 7.64 -20.26
C GLN A 17 27.13 8.61 -19.07
N THR A 18 28.10 8.66 -18.15
CA THR A 18 28.03 9.46 -16.92
C THR A 18 28.52 10.89 -17.10
N ALA A 19 28.35 11.72 -16.06
CA ALA A 19 28.77 13.12 -16.04
C ALA A 19 30.30 13.35 -16.07
N TYR A 20 31.11 12.29 -16.08
CA TYR A 20 32.57 12.36 -16.01
C TYR A 20 33.25 11.77 -17.25
N PRO A 21 33.20 12.45 -18.41
CA PRO A 21 33.81 11.94 -19.63
C PRO A 21 35.34 11.97 -19.54
N LEU A 22 35.96 10.81 -19.75
CA LEU A 22 37.39 10.72 -20.03
C LEU A 22 37.66 11.03 -21.51
N PRO A 23 38.84 11.58 -21.85
CA PRO A 23 39.27 11.68 -23.25
C PRO A 23 39.26 10.29 -23.89
N SER A 24 38.79 10.19 -25.14
CA SER A 24 38.72 8.96 -25.95
C SER A 24 40.12 8.51 -26.44
N GLN A 25 41.07 8.45 -25.52
CA GLN A 25 42.43 7.99 -25.75
C GLN A 25 42.50 6.48 -25.52
N LYS A 26 43.42 5.83 -26.23
CA LYS A 26 43.75 4.43 -26.01
C LYS A 26 44.66 4.34 -24.79
N PHE A 27 44.22 3.65 -23.76
CA PHE A 27 45.00 3.37 -22.56
C PHE A 27 45.59 1.96 -22.66
N MET A 28 46.89 1.83 -22.38
CA MET A 28 47.51 0.52 -22.23
C MET A 28 47.34 0.06 -20.79
N ILE A 29 46.55 -0.99 -20.60
CA ILE A 29 46.19 -1.49 -19.27
C ILE A 29 46.75 -2.89 -19.07
N PRO A 30 47.48 -3.16 -17.96
CA PRO A 30 47.90 -4.51 -17.61
C PRO A 30 46.71 -5.47 -17.44
N THR A 31 46.81 -6.67 -17.99
CA THR A 31 45.75 -7.69 -17.94
C THR A 31 45.47 -8.22 -16.53
N SER A 32 46.40 -8.01 -15.59
CA SER A 32 46.24 -8.31 -14.17
C SER A 32 45.25 -7.40 -13.47
N TRP A 33 44.80 -6.32 -14.13
CA TRP A 33 43.96 -5.32 -13.49
C TRP A 33 42.55 -5.82 -13.23
N LYS A 34 42.09 -5.53 -12.01
CA LYS A 34 40.72 -5.73 -11.56
C LYS A 34 39.97 -4.40 -11.54
N ARG A 35 38.66 -4.48 -11.29
CA ARG A 35 37.78 -3.32 -11.07
C ARG A 35 38.38 -2.22 -10.19
N TYR A 36 39.01 -2.58 -9.06
CA TYR A 36 39.56 -1.58 -8.13
C TYR A 36 40.66 -0.72 -8.77
N GLN A 37 41.61 -1.33 -9.48
CA GLN A 37 42.71 -0.61 -10.13
C GLN A 37 42.22 0.26 -11.30
N LEU A 38 41.26 -0.27 -12.08
CA LEU A 38 40.59 0.50 -13.13
C LEU A 38 39.87 1.72 -12.55
N SER A 39 39.15 1.56 -11.43
CA SER A 39 38.47 2.66 -10.74
C SER A 39 39.47 3.69 -10.19
N GLN A 40 40.62 3.25 -9.68
CA GLN A 40 41.69 4.17 -9.26
C GLN A 40 42.28 4.95 -10.45
N LEU A 41 42.48 4.31 -11.61
CA LEU A 41 42.93 5.00 -12.82
C LEU A 41 41.93 6.08 -13.23
N VAL A 42 40.64 5.74 -13.30
CA VAL A 42 39.58 6.69 -13.66
C VAL A 42 39.53 7.86 -12.69
N ASN A 43 39.57 7.59 -11.38
CA ASN A 43 39.60 8.64 -10.35
C ASN A 43 40.84 9.56 -10.47
N LYS A 44 42.02 8.98 -10.77
CA LYS A 44 43.25 9.76 -10.96
C LYS A 44 43.20 10.59 -12.24
N ALA A 45 42.68 10.03 -13.33
CA ALA A 45 42.53 10.73 -14.59
C ALA A 45 41.53 11.89 -14.50
N LEU A 46 40.45 11.72 -13.74
CA LEU A 46 39.45 12.76 -13.47
C LEU A 46 39.87 13.78 -12.39
N SER A 47 40.92 13.49 -11.62
CA SER A 47 41.41 14.33 -10.50
C SER A 47 40.29 14.73 -9.53
N LEU A 48 39.38 13.81 -9.20
CA LEU A 48 38.24 14.09 -8.34
C LEU A 48 38.68 14.33 -6.88
N PRO A 49 38.09 15.32 -6.17
CA PRO A 49 38.42 15.60 -4.76
C PRO A 49 38.01 14.48 -3.80
N LYS A 50 37.01 13.68 -4.19
CA LYS A 50 36.56 12.48 -3.47
C LYS A 50 36.53 11.31 -4.46
N PRO A 51 37.23 10.20 -4.19
CA PRO A 51 37.25 9.06 -5.09
C PRO A 51 35.86 8.41 -5.13
N LEU A 52 35.33 8.24 -6.34
CA LEU A 52 34.06 7.54 -6.57
C LEU A 52 34.35 6.10 -7.02
N PRO A 53 33.68 5.09 -6.44
CA PRO A 53 33.79 3.73 -6.94
C PRO A 53 33.14 3.64 -8.33
N PHE A 54 33.79 2.95 -9.26
CA PHE A 54 33.28 2.72 -10.61
C PHE A 54 33.18 1.21 -10.90
N ASP A 55 32.13 0.83 -11.63
CA ASP A 55 31.96 -0.47 -12.27
C ASP A 55 32.37 -0.36 -13.73
N PHE A 56 32.78 -1.50 -14.30
CA PHE A 56 33.25 -1.58 -15.68
C PHE A 56 32.44 -2.65 -16.40
N LEU A 57 31.95 -2.27 -17.57
CA LEU A 57 31.19 -3.09 -18.50
C LEU A 57 32.04 -3.27 -19.74
N VAL A 58 32.32 -4.51 -20.13
CA VAL A 58 33.07 -4.83 -21.35
C VAL A 58 32.12 -5.55 -22.30
N ARG A 59 31.84 -4.96 -23.47
CA ARG A 59 30.84 -5.47 -24.44
C ARG A 59 29.46 -5.82 -23.83
N GLY A 60 28.99 -5.04 -22.86
CA GLY A 60 27.70 -5.29 -22.21
C GLY A 60 27.73 -6.22 -21.00
N GLU A 61 28.89 -6.76 -20.61
CA GLU A 61 29.04 -7.63 -19.43
C GLU A 61 29.87 -6.98 -18.32
N ILE A 62 29.43 -7.13 -17.06
CA ILE A 62 30.14 -6.53 -15.91
C ILE A 62 31.43 -7.32 -15.65
N LEU A 63 32.56 -6.62 -15.60
CA LEU A 63 33.86 -7.19 -15.27
C LEU A 63 33.89 -7.60 -13.78
N ARG A 64 33.79 -8.90 -13.50
CA ARG A 64 33.84 -9.47 -12.14
C ARG A 64 35.23 -9.96 -11.71
N GLY A 65 36.10 -10.26 -12.67
CA GLY A 65 37.43 -10.81 -12.46
C GLY A 65 38.55 -9.88 -12.92
N THR A 66 39.66 -10.48 -13.33
CA THR A 66 40.73 -9.78 -14.06
C THR A 66 40.38 -9.64 -15.54
N LEU A 67 40.97 -8.63 -16.20
CA LEU A 67 40.91 -8.52 -17.66
C LEU A 67 41.47 -9.77 -18.36
N ALA A 68 42.51 -10.40 -17.80
CA ALA A 68 43.09 -11.64 -18.32
C ALA A 68 42.07 -12.80 -18.36
N GLU A 69 41.36 -13.05 -17.26
CA GLU A 69 40.34 -14.11 -17.17
C GLU A 69 39.20 -13.85 -18.17
N TRP A 70 38.76 -12.59 -18.28
CA TRP A 70 37.68 -12.22 -19.19
C TRP A 70 38.10 -12.34 -20.66
N CYS A 71 39.32 -11.91 -21.02
CA CYS A 71 39.87 -12.11 -22.38
C CYS A 71 40.01 -13.59 -22.73
N ALA A 72 40.47 -14.42 -21.78
CA ALA A 72 40.62 -15.87 -21.98
C ALA A 72 39.26 -16.57 -22.17
N GLU A 73 38.23 -16.16 -21.43
CA GLU A 73 36.88 -16.72 -21.56
C GLU A 73 36.22 -16.36 -22.90
N LYS A 74 36.40 -15.13 -23.36
CA LYS A 74 35.81 -14.63 -24.61
C LYS A 74 36.67 -14.88 -25.85
N GLY A 75 37.89 -15.43 -25.69
CA GLY A 75 38.80 -15.75 -26.79
C GLY A 75 39.28 -14.51 -27.55
N ILE A 76 39.50 -13.40 -26.84
CA ILE A 76 39.90 -12.12 -27.45
C ILE A 76 41.42 -12.11 -27.65
N GLY A 77 41.85 -11.70 -28.84
CA GLY A 77 43.27 -11.60 -29.18
C GLY A 77 43.96 -10.46 -28.45
N GLU A 78 45.26 -10.62 -28.13
CA GLU A 78 46.04 -9.64 -27.35
C GLU A 78 46.17 -8.24 -28.00
N GLU A 79 45.84 -8.13 -29.30
CA GLU A 79 45.89 -6.88 -30.07
C GLU A 79 44.52 -6.22 -30.26
N GLU A 80 43.43 -6.87 -29.86
CA GLU A 80 42.08 -6.33 -30.05
C GLU A 80 41.81 -5.21 -29.03
N THR A 81 41.34 -4.06 -29.52
CA THR A 81 41.02 -2.93 -28.65
C THR A 81 39.72 -3.20 -27.89
N LEU A 82 39.80 -3.19 -26.56
CA LEU A 82 38.63 -3.38 -25.70
C LEU A 82 37.91 -2.06 -25.47
N GLU A 83 36.62 -2.03 -25.74
CA GLU A 83 35.74 -0.94 -25.32
C GLU A 83 35.20 -1.26 -23.93
N ILE A 84 35.61 -0.46 -22.95
CA ILE A 84 35.15 -0.57 -21.58
C ILE A 84 34.29 0.63 -21.25
N GLU A 85 33.01 0.38 -21.01
CA GLU A 85 32.10 1.37 -20.48
C GLU A 85 32.19 1.40 -18.95
N TYR A 86 32.33 2.57 -18.34
CA TYR A 86 32.33 2.69 -16.88
C TYR A 86 31.18 3.55 -16.37
N PHE A 87 30.65 3.16 -15.21
CA PHE A 87 29.54 3.82 -14.53
C PHE A 87 29.75 3.82 -13.01
N GLU A 88 29.06 4.72 -12.31
CA GLU A 88 29.17 4.86 -10.86
C GLU A 88 28.68 3.60 -10.15
N SER A 89 29.52 3.06 -9.26
CA SER A 89 29.13 1.92 -8.44
C SER A 89 28.09 2.35 -7.42
N VAL A 90 26.90 1.75 -7.50
CA VAL A 90 25.93 1.84 -6.41
C VAL A 90 26.41 0.93 -5.29
N MET A 91 26.90 1.51 -4.20
CA MET A 91 27.25 0.74 -3.01
C MET A 91 25.99 0.02 -2.49
N PRO A 92 26.10 -1.23 -2.00
CA PRO A 92 24.95 -1.90 -1.42
C PRO A 92 24.42 -1.06 -0.25
N PRO A 93 23.09 -0.84 -0.17
CA PRO A 93 22.52 -0.03 0.89
C PRO A 93 22.83 -0.65 2.25
N GLN A 94 23.45 0.13 3.14
CA GLN A 94 23.75 -0.32 4.49
C GLN A 94 22.54 -0.10 5.40
N LYS A 95 22.31 -1.04 6.31
CA LYS A 95 21.28 -0.90 7.35
C LYS A 95 21.65 0.25 8.29
N MET A 96 20.84 1.30 8.32
CA MET A 96 21.07 2.45 9.19
C MET A 96 20.42 2.31 10.57
N SER A 97 19.18 1.81 10.64
CA SER A 97 18.40 1.78 11.89
C SER A 97 17.33 0.69 11.92
N THR A 98 16.65 0.53 13.06
CA THR A 98 15.52 -0.40 13.23
C THR A 98 14.51 0.22 14.19
N LEU A 99 13.23 0.21 13.81
CA LEU A 99 12.12 0.74 14.60
C LEU A 99 11.32 -0.42 15.21
N PRO A 100 11.33 -0.63 16.53
CA PRO A 100 10.58 -1.70 17.16
C PRO A 100 9.07 -1.45 17.06
N HIS A 101 8.33 -2.51 16.73
CA HIS A 101 6.87 -2.55 16.71
C HIS A 101 6.40 -3.71 17.59
N GLU A 102 5.18 -3.59 18.16
CA GLU A 102 4.61 -4.61 19.06
C GLU A 102 4.10 -5.83 18.28
N ASP A 103 3.80 -5.68 16.99
CA ASP A 103 3.31 -6.73 16.11
C ASP A 103 3.89 -6.56 14.70
N TRP A 104 3.52 -7.45 13.77
CA TRP A 104 3.95 -7.42 12.39
C TRP A 104 3.58 -6.10 11.71
N VAL A 105 4.55 -5.53 10.99
CA VAL A 105 4.34 -4.34 10.17
C VAL A 105 3.77 -4.78 8.83
N SER A 106 2.56 -4.31 8.52
CA SER A 106 1.86 -4.66 7.28
C SER A 106 2.28 -3.79 6.11
N SER A 107 2.45 -2.50 6.35
CA SER A 107 2.70 -1.51 5.31
C SER A 107 3.48 -0.33 5.86
N VAL A 108 4.28 0.28 5.00
CA VAL A 108 5.08 1.48 5.29
C VAL A 108 4.89 2.51 4.19
N SER A 109 4.84 3.80 4.56
CA SER A 109 4.81 4.90 3.59
C SER A 109 5.81 5.98 3.99
N CYS A 110 6.60 6.44 3.02
CA CYS A 110 7.62 7.47 3.14
C CYS A 110 7.39 8.64 2.17
N GLN A 111 6.11 8.94 1.86
CA GLN A 111 5.75 9.96 0.87
C GLN A 111 5.97 11.40 1.35
N LEU A 112 6.01 11.65 2.66
CA LEU A 112 6.31 12.99 3.22
C LEU A 112 7.78 13.08 3.66
N PRO A 113 8.53 14.09 3.20
CA PRO A 113 9.89 14.28 3.67
C PRO A 113 9.88 14.60 5.17
N GLY A 114 10.72 13.90 5.93
CA GLY A 114 10.83 14.04 7.38
C GLY A 114 10.01 13.03 8.17
N TYR A 115 9.01 12.40 7.57
CA TYR A 115 8.07 11.53 8.27
C TYR A 115 7.99 10.14 7.65
N LEU A 116 7.87 9.14 8.52
CA LEU A 116 7.65 7.74 8.16
C LEU A 116 6.35 7.26 8.80
N PHE A 117 5.45 6.72 7.98
CA PHE A 117 4.21 6.12 8.45
C PHE A 117 4.34 4.61 8.41
N THR A 118 3.94 3.96 9.48
CA THR A 118 3.88 2.51 9.55
C THR A 118 2.50 2.07 9.99
N ALA A 119 2.02 0.99 9.39
CA ALA A 119 0.81 0.30 9.81
C ALA A 119 1.20 -1.06 10.38
N SER A 120 0.57 -1.42 11.49
CA SER A 120 0.83 -2.65 12.22
C SER A 120 -0.43 -3.52 12.29
N TYR A 121 -0.23 -4.82 12.43
CA TYR A 121 -1.30 -5.80 12.62
C TYR A 121 -2.03 -5.62 13.96
N ASP A 122 -1.47 -4.83 14.89
CA ASP A 122 -2.15 -4.39 16.11
C ASP A 122 -3.31 -3.39 15.86
N GLY A 123 -3.54 -2.98 14.60
CA GLY A 123 -4.58 -2.01 14.23
C GLY A 123 -4.16 -0.55 14.43
N THR A 124 -2.91 -0.32 14.84
CA THR A 124 -2.33 1.01 15.04
C THR A 124 -1.57 1.50 13.81
N ILE A 125 -1.69 2.80 13.58
CA ILE A 125 -0.85 3.53 12.64
C ILE A 125 0.07 4.43 13.46
N ARG A 126 1.37 4.35 13.16
CA ARG A 126 2.41 5.10 13.86
C ARG A 126 3.12 6.04 12.90
N THR A 127 3.47 7.21 13.40
CA THR A 127 4.25 8.21 12.67
C THR A 127 5.58 8.40 13.38
N PHE A 128 6.67 8.21 12.63
CA PHE A 128 8.03 8.40 13.09
C PHE A 128 8.68 9.57 12.37
N ASP A 129 9.60 10.24 13.06
CA ASP A 129 10.56 11.15 12.44
C ASP A 129 11.78 10.37 11.92
N TYR A 130 12.59 10.94 11.04
CA TYR A 130 13.90 10.38 10.65
C TYR A 130 14.87 10.22 11.82
N SER A 131 14.65 10.98 12.90
CA SER A 131 15.32 10.81 14.19
C SER A 131 14.87 9.56 14.97
N GLN A 132 14.02 8.70 14.38
CA GLN A 132 13.48 7.47 14.96
C GLN A 132 12.56 7.69 16.17
N LYS A 133 12.15 8.94 16.42
CA LYS A 133 11.23 9.28 17.50
C LYS A 133 9.80 8.99 17.06
N LEU A 134 9.05 8.27 17.89
CA LEU A 134 7.60 8.13 17.73
C LEU A 134 6.95 9.48 18.02
N LEU A 135 6.32 10.06 17.00
CA LEU A 135 5.60 11.33 17.12
C LEU A 135 4.13 11.10 17.44
N HIS A 136 3.54 10.07 16.83
CA HIS A 136 2.11 9.79 16.94
C HIS A 136 1.84 8.29 16.86
N SER A 137 0.84 7.84 17.62
CA SER A 137 0.32 6.47 17.55
C SER A 137 -1.19 6.53 17.70
N ALA A 138 -1.91 6.05 16.69
CA ALA A 138 -3.38 6.04 16.68
C ALA A 138 -3.91 4.65 16.30
N ALA A 139 -4.75 4.10 17.18
CA ALA A 139 -5.57 2.93 16.87
C ALA A 139 -6.75 3.37 16.00
N ILE A 140 -6.57 3.31 14.68
CA ILE A 140 -7.59 3.75 13.72
C ILE A 140 -8.58 2.64 13.43
N HIS A 141 -8.18 1.37 13.52
CA HIS A 141 -9.02 0.22 13.19
C HIS A 141 -9.22 -0.71 14.39
N THR A 142 -10.29 -1.50 14.35
CA THR A 142 -10.57 -2.54 15.36
C THR A 142 -9.91 -3.88 15.03
N ALA A 143 -9.46 -4.05 13.80
CA ALA A 143 -8.79 -5.25 13.29
C ALA A 143 -7.45 -4.88 12.63
N PRO A 144 -6.60 -5.88 12.28
CA PRO A 144 -5.29 -5.63 11.67
C PRO A 144 -5.37 -4.71 10.44
N THR A 145 -4.52 -3.68 10.42
CA THR A 145 -4.39 -2.77 9.27
C THR A 145 -3.52 -3.47 8.23
N THR A 146 -3.98 -3.61 6.99
CA THR A 146 -3.26 -4.30 5.92
C THR A 146 -2.44 -3.38 5.03
N SER A 147 -2.94 -2.17 4.79
CA SER A 147 -2.31 -1.23 3.86
C SER A 147 -2.55 0.20 4.31
N ILE A 148 -1.56 1.06 4.07
CA ILE A 148 -1.62 2.49 4.34
C ILE A 148 -1.09 3.26 3.14
N CYS A 149 -1.76 4.35 2.79
CA CYS A 149 -1.36 5.25 1.71
C CYS A 149 -1.56 6.69 2.16
N LEU A 150 -0.61 7.57 1.84
CA LEU A 150 -0.82 9.00 1.99
C LEU A 150 -1.53 9.53 0.75
N VAL A 151 -2.62 10.24 0.94
CA VAL A 151 -3.30 10.95 -0.15
C VAL A 151 -2.60 12.29 -0.35
N PRO A 152 -2.01 12.55 -1.53
CA PRO A 152 -1.41 13.84 -1.84
C PRO A 152 -2.44 14.95 -1.67
N SER A 153 -2.09 15.99 -0.91
CA SER A 153 -2.94 17.16 -0.69
C SER A 153 -2.11 18.42 -0.87
N SER A 154 -2.71 19.45 -1.45
CA SER A 154 -2.06 20.75 -1.65
C SER A 154 -1.86 21.54 -0.34
N SER A 155 -2.46 21.09 0.78
CA SER A 155 -2.32 21.78 2.07
C SER A 155 -1.05 21.34 2.79
N SER A 156 -0.25 22.32 3.24
CA SER A 156 1.03 22.08 3.91
C SER A 156 0.92 21.61 5.36
N SER A 157 -0.26 21.74 5.99
CA SER A 157 -0.45 21.45 7.43
C SER A 157 -1.36 20.26 7.73
N LYS A 158 -2.22 19.91 6.77
CA LYS A 158 -3.17 18.79 6.91
C LYS A 158 -2.93 17.78 5.81
N HIS A 159 -2.57 16.58 6.23
CA HIS A 159 -2.38 15.44 5.34
C HIS A 159 -3.51 14.44 5.54
N PHE A 160 -3.83 13.70 4.49
CA PHE A 160 -4.83 12.65 4.56
C PHE A 160 -4.13 11.30 4.43
N ILE A 161 -4.44 10.40 5.36
CA ILE A 161 -3.96 9.03 5.37
C ILE A 161 -5.15 8.14 5.10
N ALA A 162 -5.04 7.32 4.06
CA ALA A 162 -6.00 6.28 3.76
C ALA A 162 -5.46 4.95 4.30
N SER A 163 -6.26 4.26 5.10
CA SER A 163 -5.91 2.97 5.70
C SER A 163 -6.96 1.92 5.35
N ALA A 164 -6.49 0.70 5.11
CA ALA A 164 -7.32 -0.47 4.85
C ALA A 164 -7.09 -1.51 5.94
N SER A 165 -8.15 -2.20 6.35
CA SER A 165 -8.11 -3.17 7.45
C SER A 165 -8.91 -4.42 7.15
N HIS A 166 -8.65 -5.46 7.94
CA HIS A 166 -9.47 -6.66 8.03
C HIS A 166 -10.86 -6.42 8.66
N ASP A 167 -11.13 -5.23 9.19
CA ASP A 167 -12.45 -4.85 9.72
C ASP A 167 -13.50 -4.59 8.62
N LEU A 168 -13.19 -4.91 7.36
CA LEU A 168 -14.00 -4.70 6.15
C LEU A 168 -14.15 -3.23 5.75
N THR A 169 -13.46 -2.32 6.45
CA THR A 169 -13.54 -0.87 6.20
C THR A 169 -12.21 -0.30 5.76
N ALA A 170 -12.27 0.63 4.81
CA ALA A 170 -11.19 1.57 4.59
C ALA A 170 -11.51 2.88 5.31
N ARG A 171 -10.54 3.51 5.96
CA ARG A 171 -10.73 4.78 6.68
C ARG A 171 -9.84 5.85 6.08
N LEU A 172 -10.39 7.05 6.00
CA LEU A 172 -9.65 8.26 5.65
C LEU A 172 -9.47 9.09 6.92
N THR A 173 -8.22 9.30 7.32
CA THR A 173 -7.84 10.00 8.54
C THR A 173 -7.06 11.26 8.19
N THR A 174 -7.51 12.40 8.70
CA THR A 174 -6.73 13.64 8.66
C THR A 174 -5.64 13.57 9.72
N LEU A 175 -4.41 13.84 9.31
CA LEU A 175 -3.25 13.99 10.18
C LEU A 175 -2.78 15.43 10.13
N SER A 176 -2.82 16.12 11.28
CA SER A 176 -2.25 17.45 11.44
C SER A 176 -0.82 17.31 11.96
N LEU A 177 0.16 17.49 11.08
CA LEU A 177 1.58 17.51 11.45
C LEU A 177 1.98 18.96 11.75
N PRO A 178 2.25 19.30 13.01
CA PRO A 178 2.67 20.66 13.33
C PRO A 178 4.10 20.87 12.86
N SER A 179 4.34 22.01 12.20
CA SER A 179 5.69 22.43 11.80
C SER A 179 6.57 22.85 12.98
N ASP A 180 5.98 22.95 14.18
CA ASP A 180 6.64 23.34 15.42
C ASP A 180 6.36 22.27 16.49
N SER A 181 7.41 21.83 17.19
CA SER A 181 7.38 20.69 18.14
C SER A 181 6.53 20.97 19.40
N SER A 182 5.91 22.15 19.49
CA SER A 182 5.10 22.61 20.61
C SER A 182 3.67 22.06 20.62
N LYS A 183 3.15 21.61 19.47
CA LYS A 183 1.79 21.05 19.36
C LYS A 183 1.83 19.53 19.21
N PRO A 184 0.87 18.79 19.80
CA PRO A 184 0.74 17.36 19.57
C PRO A 184 0.33 17.10 18.12
N VAL A 185 0.79 15.98 17.57
CA VAL A 185 0.24 15.45 16.31
C VAL A 185 -1.17 14.96 16.61
N GLU A 186 -2.14 15.42 15.82
CA GLU A 186 -3.53 15.03 15.96
C GLU A 186 -3.99 14.23 14.74
N SER A 187 -4.68 13.12 14.98
CA SER A 187 -5.31 12.32 13.94
C SER A 187 -6.82 12.25 14.16
N GLN A 188 -7.60 12.58 13.14
CA GLN A 188 -9.05 12.47 13.17
C GLN A 188 -9.55 11.67 11.97
N THR A 189 -10.29 10.59 12.23
CA THR A 189 -10.97 9.84 11.17
C THR A 189 -12.10 10.68 10.61
N VAL A 190 -12.02 10.97 9.31
CA VAL A 190 -12.99 11.79 8.57
C VAL A 190 -14.12 10.92 8.05
N THR A 191 -13.77 9.81 7.39
CA THR A 191 -14.74 8.96 6.69
C THR A 191 -14.33 7.50 6.80
N SER A 192 -15.35 6.63 6.86
CA SER A 192 -15.19 5.19 6.78
C SER A 192 -15.94 4.70 5.55
N LEU A 193 -15.20 4.07 4.65
CA LEU A 193 -15.64 3.54 3.37
C LEU A 193 -16.10 2.10 3.60
N HIS A 194 -17.41 1.88 3.44
CA HIS A 194 -18.06 0.59 3.62
C HIS A 194 -18.60 0.12 2.27
N LEU A 195 -17.89 -0.81 1.64
CA LEU A 195 -18.30 -1.46 0.39
C LEU A 195 -18.08 -2.96 0.45
N HIS A 196 -16.95 -3.36 1.01
CA HIS A 196 -16.45 -4.71 0.91
C HIS A 196 -17.10 -5.65 1.91
N THR A 197 -17.32 -6.89 1.46
CA THR A 197 -17.85 -7.97 2.31
C THR A 197 -16.76 -8.89 2.84
N ALA A 198 -15.51 -8.66 2.43
CA ALA A 198 -14.33 -9.40 2.85
C ALA A 198 -13.17 -8.44 3.22
N PRO A 199 -12.11 -8.94 3.89
CA PRO A 199 -10.97 -8.13 4.32
C PRO A 199 -10.34 -7.36 3.16
N LEU A 200 -9.98 -6.10 3.41
CA LEU A 200 -9.25 -5.31 2.43
C LEU A 200 -7.79 -5.75 2.34
N ALA A 201 -7.30 -5.94 1.12
CA ALA A 201 -5.91 -6.29 0.85
C ALA A 201 -5.03 -5.06 0.66
N SER A 202 -5.54 -4.04 -0.04
CA SER A 202 -4.72 -2.89 -0.45
C SER A 202 -5.56 -1.63 -0.62
N ILE A 203 -4.90 -0.49 -0.45
CA ILE A 203 -5.43 0.83 -0.73
C ILE A 203 -4.39 1.67 -1.46
N SER A 204 -4.83 2.43 -2.46
CA SER A 204 -3.95 3.30 -3.25
C SER A 204 -4.64 4.62 -3.58
N ALA A 205 -3.88 5.70 -3.60
CA ALA A 205 -4.34 7.03 -3.96
C ALA A 205 -3.78 7.47 -5.31
N ASN A 206 -4.57 8.25 -6.05
CA ASN A 206 -4.07 8.91 -7.26
C ASN A 206 -3.02 9.98 -6.91
N ALA A 207 -2.12 10.30 -7.86
CA ALA A 207 -1.12 11.35 -7.72
C ALA A 207 -1.74 12.75 -7.50
N SER A 208 -2.94 12.98 -8.07
CA SER A 208 -3.72 14.20 -7.82
C SER A 208 -4.39 14.22 -6.44
N GLY A 209 -4.47 13.07 -5.78
CA GLY A 209 -5.21 12.88 -4.54
C GLY A 209 -6.73 12.90 -4.67
N SER A 210 -7.30 12.94 -5.90
CA SER A 210 -8.76 13.07 -6.13
C SER A 210 -9.54 11.75 -6.00
N HIS A 211 -8.87 10.62 -6.18
CA HIS A 211 -9.49 9.30 -6.12
C HIS A 211 -8.69 8.34 -5.26
N LEU A 212 -9.39 7.43 -4.60
CA LEU A 212 -8.87 6.30 -3.85
C LEU A 212 -9.38 4.99 -4.45
N LEU A 213 -8.49 4.01 -4.50
CA LEU A 213 -8.81 2.66 -4.89
C LEU A 213 -8.66 1.73 -3.69
N THR A 214 -9.68 0.93 -3.44
CA THR A 214 -9.66 -0.13 -2.42
C THR A 214 -9.78 -1.48 -3.11
N ALA A 215 -8.97 -2.45 -2.68
CA ALA A 215 -9.05 -3.83 -3.17
C ALA A 215 -9.31 -4.78 -2.01
N SER A 216 -10.25 -5.71 -2.19
CA SER A 216 -10.65 -6.67 -1.16
C SER A 216 -10.62 -8.10 -1.67
N TRP A 217 -10.63 -9.05 -0.73
CA TRP A 217 -10.69 -10.48 -0.98
C TRP A 217 -12.05 -10.95 -1.49
N ASP A 218 -13.05 -10.07 -1.55
CA ASP A 218 -14.35 -10.32 -2.20
C ASP A 218 -14.25 -10.30 -3.73
N GLY A 219 -13.09 -9.90 -4.27
CA GLY A 219 -12.83 -9.77 -5.70
C GLY A 219 -13.32 -8.44 -6.29
N LEU A 220 -13.79 -7.51 -5.46
CA LEU A 220 -14.24 -6.19 -5.88
C LEU A 220 -13.14 -5.14 -5.67
N ILE A 221 -13.16 -4.15 -6.55
CA ILE A 221 -12.37 -2.93 -6.43
C ILE A 221 -13.33 -1.77 -6.18
N GLY A 222 -13.15 -1.07 -5.07
CA GLY A 222 -13.88 0.16 -4.78
C GLY A 222 -13.14 1.36 -5.36
N VAL A 223 -13.85 2.21 -6.09
CA VAL A 223 -13.35 3.51 -6.56
C VAL A 223 -14.08 4.59 -5.77
N TRP A 224 -13.32 5.45 -5.10
CA TRP A 224 -13.85 6.45 -4.20
C TRP A 224 -13.33 7.82 -4.57
N ASP A 225 -14.20 8.81 -4.52
CA ASP A 225 -13.79 10.21 -4.60
C ASP A 225 -13.35 10.70 -3.22
N THR A 226 -12.25 11.43 -3.18
CA THR A 226 -11.69 12.01 -1.95
C THR A 226 -12.17 13.43 -1.70
N SER A 227 -12.93 14.00 -2.63
CA SER A 227 -13.54 15.31 -2.44
C SER A 227 -14.56 15.21 -1.32
N ILE A 228 -14.23 15.78 -0.16
CA ILE A 228 -15.17 15.95 0.94
C ILE A 228 -16.13 17.07 0.49
N PRO A 229 -17.41 16.78 0.20
CA PRO A 229 -18.35 17.84 -0.15
C PRO A 229 -18.51 18.78 1.05
N ALA A 230 -18.57 20.09 0.78
CA ALA A 230 -18.70 21.13 1.83
C ALA A 230 -20.12 21.20 2.44
N SER A 231 -21.08 20.50 1.85
CA SER A 231 -22.49 20.42 2.29
C SER A 231 -22.98 18.97 2.28
N ASP A 232 -23.83 18.66 3.25
CA ASP A 232 -24.54 17.39 3.42
C ASP A 232 -25.78 17.35 2.50
N GLU A 233 -25.63 17.76 1.24
CA GLU A 233 -26.71 17.73 0.26
C GLU A 233 -26.72 16.41 -0.49
N VAL A 234 -27.28 15.38 0.14
CA VAL A 234 -27.98 14.34 -0.60
C VAL A 234 -29.30 14.98 -1.03
N PRO A 235 -29.56 15.22 -2.33
CA PRO A 235 -30.90 15.56 -2.77
C PRO A 235 -31.82 14.42 -2.35
N ALA A 236 -32.74 14.68 -1.43
CA ALA A 236 -33.78 13.72 -1.12
C ALA A 236 -34.51 13.40 -2.43
N ASP A 237 -34.57 12.12 -2.81
CA ASP A 237 -35.38 11.68 -3.94
C ASP A 237 -36.81 12.18 -3.74
N GLU A 238 -37.21 13.19 -4.52
CA GLU A 238 -38.58 13.66 -4.61
C GLU A 238 -39.48 12.45 -4.92
N PRO A 239 -40.50 12.15 -4.10
CA PRO A 239 -41.29 10.95 -4.27
C PRO A 239 -42.06 11.03 -5.60
N ALA A 240 -41.63 10.23 -6.57
CA ALA A 240 -42.27 10.12 -7.87
C ALA A 240 -43.79 9.92 -7.72
N GLU A 241 -44.56 10.87 -8.27
CA GLU A 241 -46.02 10.82 -8.36
C GLU A 241 -46.46 9.48 -8.98
N ARG A 242 -46.93 8.58 -8.13
CA ARG A 242 -47.47 7.29 -8.53
C ARG A 242 -48.83 7.51 -9.21
N LYS A 243 -48.82 7.78 -10.52
CA LYS A 243 -50.04 7.80 -11.35
C LYS A 243 -50.80 6.48 -11.16
N LYS A 244 -51.96 6.55 -10.48
CA LYS A 244 -52.93 5.46 -10.33
C LYS A 244 -53.32 4.93 -11.72
N ARG A 245 -52.75 3.79 -12.14
CA ARG A 245 -53.28 3.01 -13.27
C ARG A 245 -54.63 2.44 -12.86
N ARG A 246 -55.69 2.91 -13.53
CA ARG A 246 -57.08 2.45 -13.37
C ARG A 246 -57.14 0.95 -13.65
N ARG A 247 -57.70 0.18 -12.72
CA ARG A 247 -58.02 -1.26 -12.90
C ARG A 247 -59.12 -1.39 -13.95
N GLY A 248 -58.81 -2.05 -15.08
CA GLY A 248 -59.81 -2.60 -16.00
C GLY A 248 -60.41 -3.91 -15.44
N PRO A 249 -61.61 -4.32 -15.89
CA PRO A 249 -62.42 -5.32 -15.18
C PRO A 249 -61.89 -6.75 -15.39
N ARG A 250 -61.95 -7.55 -14.32
CA ARG A 250 -61.66 -8.99 -14.29
C ARG A 250 -62.64 -9.77 -15.17
N ALA A 251 -62.14 -10.46 -16.18
CA ALA A 251 -62.85 -11.55 -16.84
C ALA A 251 -62.82 -12.80 -15.95
N ARG A 252 -64.01 -13.38 -15.72
CA ARG A 252 -64.23 -14.63 -15.00
C ARG A 252 -63.83 -15.80 -15.90
N LEU A 253 -63.06 -16.75 -15.39
CA LEU A 253 -63.04 -18.11 -15.92
C LEU A 253 -63.24 -19.09 -14.77
N ALA A 254 -64.24 -19.94 -14.93
CA ALA A 254 -64.69 -20.93 -13.98
C ALA A 254 -64.03 -22.29 -14.25
N GLY A 255 -64.00 -23.13 -13.22
CA GLY A 255 -63.68 -24.55 -13.27
C GLY A 255 -62.43 -24.90 -12.46
N ARG A 256 -62.39 -25.95 -11.66
CA ARG A 256 -63.37 -26.98 -11.29
C ARG A 256 -62.76 -27.69 -10.08
N VAL A 257 -63.59 -28.01 -9.11
CA VAL A 257 -63.33 -28.83 -7.93
C VAL A 257 -62.81 -30.22 -8.31
N ASP A 258 -61.86 -30.74 -7.53
CA ASP A 258 -61.98 -32.10 -7.02
C ASP A 258 -61.33 -32.22 -5.63
N ALA A 259 -62.07 -32.86 -4.75
CA ALA A 259 -61.76 -33.15 -3.36
C ALA A 259 -61.58 -34.66 -3.19
N ARG A 260 -60.67 -35.06 -2.28
CA ARG A 260 -60.65 -36.31 -1.47
C ARG A 260 -59.25 -36.41 -0.84
N GLY A 261 -59.05 -36.57 0.47
CA GLY A 261 -59.91 -36.71 1.64
C GLY A 261 -59.06 -37.13 2.86
N ARG A 262 -59.52 -36.72 4.06
CA ARG A 262 -59.47 -37.33 5.42
C ARG A 262 -58.20 -38.08 5.89
N GLY A 263 -57.75 -38.02 7.15
CA GLY A 263 -58.30 -37.54 8.43
C GLY A 263 -57.13 -37.38 9.43
N ASP A 264 -57.15 -36.40 10.33
CA ASP A 264 -57.80 -36.33 11.64
C ASP A 264 -57.28 -37.31 12.73
N ALA A 265 -56.84 -36.67 13.82
CA ALA A 265 -57.04 -37.02 15.23
C ALA A 265 -55.83 -37.47 16.07
N GLY A 266 -55.61 -36.72 17.17
CA GLY A 266 -55.15 -37.30 18.45
C GLY A 266 -53.94 -36.60 19.10
N GLY A 267 -54.20 -35.60 19.95
CA GLY A 267 -53.23 -35.08 20.94
C GLY A 267 -53.23 -35.85 22.28
N PRO A 268 -52.75 -35.25 23.40
CA PRO A 268 -51.50 -35.59 24.12
C PRO A 268 -51.80 -36.18 25.54
N PRO A 269 -50.88 -36.30 26.55
CA PRO A 269 -50.19 -35.20 27.25
C PRO A 269 -48.78 -35.52 27.88
N GLU A 270 -48.20 -34.48 28.49
CA GLU A 270 -47.00 -34.37 29.35
C GLU A 270 -47.05 -35.24 30.64
N PRO A 271 -45.96 -35.39 31.45
CA PRO A 271 -45.76 -34.43 32.55
C PRO A 271 -44.30 -34.17 33.07
N ALA A 272 -44.08 -32.91 33.50
CA ALA A 272 -43.64 -32.46 34.84
C ALA A 272 -42.14 -32.41 35.30
N ARG A 273 -41.67 -31.15 35.43
CA ARG A 273 -41.21 -30.40 36.64
C ARG A 273 -40.08 -30.93 37.57
N ARG A 274 -39.05 -30.08 37.76
CA ARG A 274 -38.58 -29.49 39.05
C ARG A 274 -37.48 -28.43 38.75
N ALA A 275 -37.55 -27.13 39.08
CA ALA A 275 -37.65 -26.42 40.37
C ALA A 275 -36.56 -26.90 41.37
N GLU A 276 -35.63 -26.14 41.95
CA GLU A 276 -35.44 -24.71 42.26
C GLU A 276 -33.99 -24.53 42.80
N ARG A 277 -33.48 -23.29 42.85
CA ARG A 277 -32.95 -22.56 44.04
C ARG A 277 -31.76 -21.65 43.74
N ARG A 278 -32.04 -20.34 43.70
CA ARG A 278 -31.14 -19.27 44.22
C ARG A 278 -31.29 -19.22 45.76
N PRO A 279 -30.37 -18.63 46.54
CA PRO A 279 -30.25 -17.17 46.69
C PRO A 279 -28.78 -16.67 46.73
N GLY A 280 -28.51 -15.43 46.34
CA GLY A 280 -28.28 -14.37 47.33
C GLY A 280 -27.82 -13.08 46.66
N ARG A 281 -28.22 -11.96 47.27
CA ARG A 281 -28.32 -10.60 46.76
C ARG A 281 -27.40 -9.69 47.58
N VAL A 282 -26.65 -8.79 46.95
CA VAL A 282 -26.17 -7.50 47.49
C VAL A 282 -26.03 -6.59 46.25
N GLY A 283 -26.86 -5.55 46.06
CA GLY A 283 -26.57 -4.17 46.47
C GLY A 283 -25.43 -3.62 45.60
N VAL A 284 -25.55 -2.54 44.82
CA VAL A 284 -25.67 -1.16 45.31
C VAL A 284 -25.77 -0.19 44.09
N ASP A 285 -26.60 0.84 44.26
CA ASP A 285 -26.67 2.20 43.67
C ASP A 285 -27.20 2.55 42.27
N GLU A 286 -28.09 3.56 42.34
CA GLU A 286 -28.71 4.41 41.32
C GLU A 286 -27.67 5.30 40.63
N GLU A 287 -27.83 5.55 39.31
CA GLU A 287 -27.74 6.91 38.78
C GLU A 287 -28.42 7.04 37.41
N GLY A 288 -29.07 8.18 37.24
CA GLY A 288 -30.07 8.47 36.22
C GLY A 288 -29.53 8.68 34.81
N GLN A 289 -30.41 8.34 33.88
CA GLN A 289 -30.34 8.34 32.43
C GLN A 289 -30.56 9.72 31.81
N VAL A 290 -29.77 10.11 30.79
CA VAL A 290 -30.16 10.73 29.50
C VAL A 290 -28.92 10.60 28.59
N GLY A 291 -28.89 10.09 27.35
CA GLY A 291 -29.89 9.78 26.35
C GLY A 291 -29.25 10.00 24.96
N GLY A 292 -28.36 9.09 24.53
CA GLY A 292 -27.71 9.12 23.21
C GLY A 292 -28.43 8.17 22.24
N ARG A 293 -28.93 8.71 21.12
CA ARG A 293 -29.61 7.94 20.07
C ARG A 293 -28.61 7.06 19.31
N PRO A 294 -28.89 5.77 19.04
CA PRO A 294 -28.09 5.00 18.11
C PRO A 294 -28.45 5.35 16.66
N GLY A 295 -27.41 5.53 15.84
CA GLY A 295 -27.49 5.82 14.41
C GLY A 295 -28.22 4.72 13.65
N GLN A 296 -29.02 5.15 12.67
CA GLN A 296 -29.85 4.29 11.85
C GLN A 296 -29.03 3.52 10.83
N VAL A 297 -29.32 2.22 10.78
CA VAL A 297 -28.95 1.26 9.73
C VAL A 297 -29.64 1.65 8.43
N TRP A 298 -28.90 1.66 7.32
CA TRP A 298 -29.50 1.67 5.99
C TRP A 298 -28.99 0.46 5.20
N GLU A 299 -29.94 -0.37 4.82
CA GLU A 299 -29.78 -1.56 4.01
C GLU A 299 -30.64 -1.35 2.76
N ARG A 300 -30.04 -1.39 1.56
CA ARG A 300 -30.72 -1.94 0.38
C ARG A 300 -29.78 -2.13 -0.82
N ALA A 301 -29.79 -3.37 -1.29
CA ALA A 301 -29.38 -3.81 -2.61
C ALA A 301 -30.39 -3.39 -3.70
N ILE A 302 -29.93 -3.35 -4.96
CA ILE A 302 -30.55 -3.77 -6.24
C ILE A 302 -29.58 -3.28 -7.34
N VAL A 303 -28.82 -4.17 -8.01
CA VAL A 303 -29.14 -5.01 -9.19
C VAL A 303 -29.27 -4.20 -10.49
N ASP A 304 -28.33 -4.49 -11.39
CA ASP A 304 -28.28 -4.36 -12.86
C ASP A 304 -28.99 -3.21 -13.56
N GLU A 305 -28.22 -2.43 -14.33
CA GLU A 305 -28.63 -2.05 -15.67
C GLU A 305 -27.43 -1.98 -16.62
N VAL A 306 -27.37 -2.97 -17.51
CA VAL A 306 -26.52 -3.00 -18.70
C VAL A 306 -27.03 -1.94 -19.67
N VAL A 307 -26.16 -1.03 -20.11
CA VAL A 307 -26.41 -0.18 -21.28
C VAL A 307 -25.26 -0.35 -22.26
N ASP A 308 -25.58 -1.02 -23.38
CA ASP A 308 -24.74 -1.18 -24.55
C ASP A 308 -24.30 0.19 -25.14
N PRO A 309 -23.09 0.29 -25.71
CA PRO A 309 -22.62 1.48 -26.40
C PRO A 309 -22.93 1.38 -27.90
N GLU A 310 -23.83 2.21 -28.44
CA GLU A 310 -23.81 2.62 -29.85
C GLU A 310 -24.81 3.77 -30.14
N ARG A 311 -24.29 5.01 -30.23
CA ARG A 311 -24.51 5.98 -31.33
C ARG A 311 -23.90 7.34 -31.03
#